data_AF-A0A958XTT0-F1
#
_entry.id   AF-A0A958XTT0-F1
#
_cell.length_a   1.000
_cell.length_b   1.000
_cell.length_c   1.000
_cell.angle_alpha   90.00
_cell.angle_beta   90.00
_cell.angle_gamma   90.00
#
_symmetry.space_group_name_H-M   'P 1'
#
loop_
_entity.id
_entity.type
_entity.pdbx_description
1 polymer ?
#
loop_
_entity_poly.entity_id
_entity_poly.type
_entity_poly.pdbx_seq_one_letter_code
_entity_poly.pdbx_strand_id
1 'polypeptide(L)'
;MFIIHFSGDFDGPVYAAKTPGQQGNIYAGPRKLLQWLEGQLGLSGYPANTDYLRIELYRQALERHLSESHDAKPFYEHSYRADRFAAATALLGWRDELLLAGWDFSAAQDLPPRLGDLSAVEQLFQVKLQDPSLFAQASGFADRFVRVLDALPGRKLPIQEIRFYEPLALQEPVIQRLANILRSDGVPLSEKMPEATAAPGSRLGMLQRRLLNAAGLDGGTLPQAGYIAEDDHSLLLLQ
;
A
#
# COMPACT_ATOMS: atom_id res chain seq x y z
N MET A 1 -11.23 21.21 -5.25
CA MET A 1 -10.13 20.76 -4.38
C MET A 1 -10.65 19.60 -3.55
N PHE A 2 -9.84 18.58 -3.30
CA PHE A 2 -10.26 17.31 -2.71
C PHE A 2 -9.67 17.10 -1.32
N ILE A 3 -10.47 16.61 -0.38
CA ILE A 3 -9.99 16.06 0.89
C ILE A 3 -9.94 14.54 0.72
N ILE A 4 -8.74 13.98 0.87
CA ILE A 4 -8.52 12.54 0.74
C ILE A 4 -8.49 11.95 2.15
N HIS A 5 -9.36 10.98 2.41
CA HIS A 5 -9.38 10.15 3.60
C HIS A 5 -8.72 8.82 3.25
N PHE A 6 -7.64 8.48 3.94
CA PHE A 6 -6.81 7.32 3.65
C PHE A 6 -6.76 6.34 4.82
N SER A 7 -6.94 5.07 4.49
CA SER A 7 -6.72 3.89 5.34
C SER A 7 -6.47 2.69 4.42
N GLY A 8 -5.67 1.72 4.86
CA GLY A 8 -5.48 0.47 4.11
C GLY A 8 -6.79 -0.20 3.67
N ASP A 9 -7.84 -0.09 4.50
CA ASP A 9 -9.13 -0.77 4.27
C ASP A 9 -10.10 0.00 3.36
N PHE A 10 -9.81 1.27 3.03
CA PHE A 10 -10.74 2.12 2.28
C PHE A 10 -10.84 1.79 0.78
N ASP A 11 -10.11 0.78 0.31
CA ASP A 11 -10.39 0.15 -0.99
C ASP A 11 -11.70 -0.65 -0.98
N GLY A 12 -12.17 -1.09 0.19
CA GLY A 12 -13.48 -1.71 0.39
C GLY A 12 -14.65 -0.71 0.40
N PRO A 13 -15.86 -1.18 0.75
CA PRO A 13 -17.01 -0.32 1.02
C PRO A 13 -16.75 0.59 2.22
N VAL A 14 -16.97 1.89 2.06
CA VAL A 14 -16.85 2.87 3.14
C VAL A 14 -18.22 3.45 3.47
N TYR A 15 -18.68 3.21 4.69
CA TYR A 15 -19.95 3.72 5.20
C TYR A 15 -19.73 5.03 5.95
N ALA A 16 -19.61 6.13 5.21
CA ALA A 16 -19.54 7.47 5.79
C ALA A 16 -20.95 8.02 6.05
N ALA A 17 -21.13 8.75 7.16
CA ALA A 17 -22.38 9.44 7.46
C ALA A 17 -22.73 10.42 6.33
N LYS A 18 -23.98 10.36 5.83
CA LYS A 18 -24.48 11.28 4.81
C LYS A 18 -24.52 12.69 5.39
N THR A 19 -23.49 13.49 5.10
CA THR A 19 -23.47 14.91 5.46
C THR A 19 -23.84 15.72 4.21
N PRO A 20 -24.82 16.64 4.27
CA PRO A 20 -25.14 17.51 3.15
C PRO A 20 -23.89 18.30 2.71
N GLY A 21 -23.56 18.29 1.41
CA GLY A 21 -22.43 19.08 0.86
C GLY A 21 -21.06 18.39 0.79
N GLN A 22 -20.96 17.05 0.89
CA GLN A 22 -19.69 16.30 0.77
C GLN A 22 -19.03 16.27 -0.63
N GLN A 23 -19.26 17.26 -1.49
CA GLN A 23 -18.50 17.33 -2.74
C GLN A 23 -17.01 17.49 -2.43
N GLY A 24 -16.16 16.71 -3.11
CA GLY A 24 -14.71 16.78 -2.94
C GLY A 24 -14.11 15.89 -1.84
N ASN A 25 -14.88 15.03 -1.17
CA ASN A 25 -14.29 14.02 -0.27
C ASN A 25 -14.03 12.72 -1.02
N ILE A 26 -12.84 12.15 -0.87
CA ILE A 26 -12.46 10.86 -1.45
C ILE A 26 -12.04 9.95 -0.30
N TYR A 27 -12.64 8.76 -0.21
CA TYR A 27 -12.20 7.70 0.69
C TYR A 27 -11.49 6.65 -0.14
N ALA A 28 -10.19 6.45 0.11
CA ALA A 28 -9.35 5.62 -0.73
C ALA A 28 -8.38 4.80 0.11
N GLY A 29 -8.26 3.51 -0.20
CA GLY A 29 -7.09 2.72 0.16
C GLY A 29 -6.02 2.84 -0.91
N PRO A 30 -4.96 2.01 -0.84
CA PRO A 30 -3.81 2.11 -1.74
C PRO A 30 -4.19 2.06 -3.23
N ARG A 31 -5.12 1.18 -3.62
CA ARG A 31 -5.50 0.99 -5.04
C ARG A 31 -6.33 2.15 -5.55
N LYS A 32 -7.34 2.61 -4.80
CA LYS A 32 -8.16 3.77 -5.18
C LYS A 32 -7.31 5.05 -5.21
N LEU A 33 -6.38 5.19 -4.27
CA LEU A 33 -5.47 6.34 -4.23
C LEU A 33 -4.57 6.36 -5.46
N LEU A 34 -3.96 5.22 -5.80
CA LEU A 34 -3.17 5.09 -7.02
C LEU A 34 -3.96 5.47 -8.27
N GLN A 35 -5.15 4.88 -8.46
CA GLN A 35 -6.01 5.18 -9.61
C GLN A 35 -6.37 6.66 -9.69
N TRP A 36 -6.67 7.29 -8.56
CA TRP A 36 -6.98 8.71 -8.52
C TRP A 36 -5.77 9.56 -8.92
N LEU A 37 -4.58 9.28 -8.37
CA LEU A 37 -3.34 9.98 -8.70
C LEU A 37 -2.99 9.83 -10.18
N GLU A 38 -3.10 8.62 -10.73
CA GLU A 38 -2.89 8.38 -12.16
C GLU A 38 -3.85 9.19 -13.03
N GLY A 39 -5.11 9.31 -12.61
CA GLY A 39 -6.10 10.16 -13.27
C GLY A 39 -5.68 11.63 -13.29
N GLN A 40 -5.23 12.17 -12.15
CA GLN A 40 -4.77 13.55 -12.07
C GLN A 40 -3.48 13.80 -12.87
N LEU A 41 -2.62 12.79 -12.99
CA LEU A 41 -1.31 12.90 -13.65
C LEU A 41 -1.33 12.56 -15.14
N GLY A 42 -2.47 12.11 -15.68
CA GLY A 42 -2.58 11.63 -17.06
C GLY A 42 -1.85 10.30 -17.29
N LEU A 43 -1.68 9.49 -16.24
CA LEU A 43 -1.03 8.18 -16.25
C LEU A 43 -2.05 7.04 -16.27
N SER A 44 -3.31 7.32 -16.59
CA SER A 44 -4.35 6.29 -16.71
C SER A 44 -4.15 5.41 -17.94
N GLY A 45 -4.76 4.22 -17.95
CA GLY A 45 -4.79 3.35 -19.14
C GLY A 45 -4.08 2.00 -18.99
N TYR A 46 -3.55 1.70 -17.80
CA TYR A 46 -2.98 0.39 -17.51
C TYR A 46 -4.09 -0.65 -17.26
N PRO A 47 -4.12 -1.77 -18.00
CA PRO A 47 -5.09 -2.83 -17.76
C PRO A 47 -4.92 -3.41 -16.35
N ALA A 48 -6.05 -3.64 -15.68
CA ALA A 48 -6.05 -4.44 -14.45
C ALA A 48 -5.90 -5.92 -14.82
N ASN A 49 -5.33 -6.71 -13.90
CA ASN A 49 -5.34 -8.18 -13.93
C ASN A 49 -4.48 -8.82 -15.03
N THR A 50 -3.23 -8.39 -15.13
CA THR A 50 -2.21 -8.93 -16.05
C THR A 50 -1.12 -9.72 -15.32
N ASP A 51 -1.40 -10.17 -14.09
CA ASP A 51 -0.43 -10.85 -13.23
C ASP A 51 0.15 -12.10 -13.89
N TYR A 52 -0.64 -12.85 -14.65
CA TYR A 52 -0.15 -14.01 -15.40
C TYR A 52 0.98 -13.65 -16.37
N LEU A 53 0.87 -12.50 -17.05
CA LEU A 53 1.89 -12.03 -18.00
C LEU A 53 3.14 -11.59 -17.23
N ARG A 54 2.97 -10.88 -16.11
CA ARG A 54 4.08 -10.46 -15.25
C ARG A 54 4.86 -11.67 -14.72
N ILE A 55 4.14 -12.67 -14.22
CA ILE A 55 4.72 -13.92 -13.73
C ILE A 55 5.51 -14.62 -14.84
N GLU A 56 4.96 -14.73 -16.05
CA GLU A 56 5.67 -15.37 -17.17
C GLU A 56 6.91 -14.59 -17.60
N LEU A 57 6.82 -13.26 -17.69
CA LEU A 57 7.97 -12.41 -18.04
C LEU A 57 9.07 -12.50 -16.97
N TYR A 58 8.70 -12.51 -15.70
CA TYR A 58 9.64 -12.65 -14.59
C TYR A 58 10.25 -14.06 -14.53
N ARG A 59 9.46 -15.11 -14.80
CA ARG A 59 9.94 -16.49 -14.94
C ARG A 59 11.02 -16.60 -16.03
N GLN A 60 10.81 -15.96 -17.18
CA GLN A 60 11.81 -15.93 -18.25
C GLN A 60 13.08 -15.16 -17.85
N ALA A 61 12.97 -14.09 -17.05
CA ALA A 61 14.13 -13.38 -16.52
C ALA A 61 14.93 -14.27 -15.54
N LEU A 62 14.25 -15.00 -14.65
CA LEU A 62 14.86 -15.98 -13.75
C LEU A 62 15.59 -17.09 -14.49
N GLU A 63 14.97 -17.63 -15.55
CA GLU A 63 15.55 -18.67 -16.41
C GLU A 63 16.83 -18.19 -17.10
N ARG A 64 16.77 -16.98 -17.66
CA ARG A 64 17.91 -16.37 -18.32
C ARG A 64 19.06 -16.12 -17.34
N HIS A 65 18.78 -15.52 -16.18
CA HIS A 65 19.81 -15.32 -15.15
C HIS A 65 20.44 -16.65 -14.74
N LEU A 66 19.62 -17.68 -14.46
CA LEU A 66 20.12 -19.02 -14.08
C LEU A 66 21.02 -19.66 -15.16
N SER A 67 20.74 -19.39 -16.45
CA SER A 67 21.57 -19.86 -17.56
C SER A 67 22.88 -19.08 -17.71
N GLU A 68 22.90 -17.81 -17.32
CA GLU A 68 24.09 -16.95 -17.37
C GLU A 68 25.00 -17.16 -16.13
N SER A 69 24.43 -17.60 -14.99
CA SER A 69 25.14 -17.93 -13.75
C SER A 69 25.85 -19.30 -13.82
N HIS A 70 27.12 -19.29 -14.24
CA HIS A 70 27.94 -20.51 -14.39
C HIS A 70 28.68 -20.90 -13.10
N ASP A 71 29.38 -19.95 -12.45
CA ASP A 71 30.28 -20.24 -11.32
C ASP A 71 29.57 -20.29 -9.96
N ALA A 72 28.62 -19.38 -9.73
CA ALA A 72 27.83 -19.30 -8.50
C ALA A 72 26.34 -19.40 -8.86
N LYS A 73 25.66 -20.41 -8.33
CA LYS A 73 24.22 -20.58 -8.58
C LYS A 73 23.39 -19.61 -7.73
N PRO A 74 22.35 -18.99 -8.31
CA PRO A 74 21.52 -18.04 -7.58
C PRO A 74 20.73 -18.74 -6.48
N PHE A 75 20.40 -18.00 -5.42
CA PHE A 75 19.78 -18.57 -4.22
C PHE A 75 18.44 -19.29 -4.49
N TYR A 76 17.74 -18.93 -5.57
CA TYR A 76 16.43 -19.44 -5.91
C TYR A 76 16.46 -20.70 -6.79
N GLU A 77 17.63 -21.18 -7.22
CA GLU A 77 17.75 -22.29 -8.19
C GLU A 77 16.92 -23.51 -7.79
N HIS A 78 17.04 -23.97 -6.54
CA HIS A 78 16.34 -25.16 -6.09
C HIS A 78 14.81 -25.00 -6.15
N SER A 79 14.29 -23.86 -5.71
CA SER A 79 12.86 -23.55 -5.78
C SER A 79 12.39 -23.45 -7.23
N TYR A 80 13.17 -22.82 -8.10
CA TYR A 80 12.83 -22.67 -9.52
C TYR A 80 12.80 -24.01 -10.26
N ARG A 81 13.72 -24.93 -9.94
CA ARG A 81 13.72 -26.30 -10.50
C ARG A 81 12.54 -27.14 -9.99
N ALA A 82 12.12 -26.91 -8.75
CA ALA A 82 10.97 -27.62 -8.16
C ALA A 82 9.65 -27.14 -8.77
N ASP A 83 9.43 -25.83 -8.83
CA ASP A 83 8.27 -25.22 -9.47
C ASP A 83 8.62 -23.81 -9.98
N ARG A 84 8.71 -23.69 -11.31
CA ARG A 84 9.08 -22.46 -12.02
C ARG A 84 8.08 -21.34 -11.79
N PHE A 85 6.78 -21.66 -11.78
CA PHE A 85 5.72 -20.67 -11.67
C PHE A 85 5.55 -20.23 -10.22
N ALA A 86 5.56 -21.16 -9.26
CA ALA A 86 5.50 -20.80 -7.85
C ALA A 86 6.71 -19.96 -7.42
N ALA A 87 7.92 -20.32 -7.87
CA ALA A 87 9.12 -19.53 -7.61
C ALA A 87 9.04 -18.12 -8.23
N ALA A 88 8.59 -18.01 -9.49
CA ALA A 88 8.43 -16.72 -10.15
C ALA A 88 7.41 -15.82 -9.45
N THR A 89 6.25 -16.37 -9.04
CA THR A 89 5.22 -15.63 -8.31
C THR A 89 5.76 -15.10 -6.98
N ALA A 90 6.44 -15.94 -6.20
CA ALA A 90 6.98 -15.52 -4.90
C ALA A 90 8.05 -14.43 -5.04
N LEU A 91 9.00 -14.62 -5.96
CA LEU A 91 10.08 -13.66 -6.18
C LEU A 91 9.60 -12.35 -6.81
N LEU A 92 8.61 -12.40 -7.71
CA LEU A 92 7.95 -11.21 -8.24
C LEU A 92 7.24 -10.42 -7.11
N GLY A 93 6.61 -11.11 -6.17
CA GLY A 93 6.03 -10.48 -4.97
C GLY A 93 7.07 -9.76 -4.12
N TRP A 94 8.21 -10.41 -3.85
CA TRP A 94 9.32 -9.78 -3.12
C TRP A 94 9.89 -8.58 -3.88
N ARG A 95 10.00 -8.69 -5.20
CA ARG A 95 10.41 -7.59 -6.06
C ARG A 95 9.45 -6.41 -5.93
N ASP A 96 8.14 -6.65 -5.98
CA ASP A 96 7.13 -5.58 -5.82
C ASP A 96 7.19 -4.93 -4.43
N GLU A 97 7.37 -5.71 -3.36
CA GLU A 97 7.55 -5.20 -1.99
C GLU A 97 8.79 -4.31 -1.85
N LEU A 98 9.94 -4.76 -2.36
CA LEU A 98 11.19 -4.01 -2.31
C LEU A 98 11.11 -2.72 -3.14
N LEU A 99 10.44 -2.76 -4.29
CA LEU A 99 10.21 -1.60 -5.14
C LEU A 99 9.34 -0.56 -4.43
N LEU A 100 8.24 -1.00 -3.79
CA LEU A 100 7.36 -0.14 -2.98
C LEU A 100 8.12 0.48 -1.79
N ALA A 101 9.02 -0.29 -1.17
CA ALA A 101 9.92 0.19 -0.11
C ALA A 101 10.95 1.21 -0.58
N GLY A 102 11.14 1.36 -1.89
CA GLY A 102 12.02 2.37 -2.49
C GLY A 102 13.40 1.89 -2.87
N TRP A 103 13.61 0.58 -2.94
CA TRP A 103 14.82 0.05 -3.55
C TRP A 103 14.76 0.19 -5.08
N ASP A 104 15.84 0.69 -5.67
CA ASP A 104 15.98 0.95 -7.10
C ASP A 104 16.67 -0.21 -7.86
N PHE A 105 16.98 -1.31 -7.16
CA PHE A 105 17.69 -2.47 -7.69
C PHE A 105 19.08 -2.12 -8.27
N SER A 106 19.68 -1.01 -7.87
CA SER A 106 21.04 -0.64 -8.27
C SER A 106 22.07 -1.61 -7.70
N ALA A 107 23.06 -1.99 -8.51
CA ALA A 107 24.14 -2.89 -8.12
C ALA A 107 25.21 -2.12 -7.31
N ALA A 108 25.03 -2.03 -5.99
CA ALA A 108 26.05 -1.52 -5.07
C ALA A 108 27.14 -2.57 -4.80
N GLN A 109 28.36 -2.10 -4.51
CA GLN A 109 29.56 -2.94 -4.41
C GLN A 109 29.52 -3.96 -3.26
N ASP A 110 28.72 -3.69 -2.21
CA ASP A 110 28.60 -4.52 -1.00
C ASP A 110 27.20 -5.14 -0.83
N LEU A 111 26.50 -5.43 -1.94
CA LEU A 111 25.19 -6.07 -1.87
C LEU A 111 25.28 -7.50 -1.32
N PRO A 112 24.41 -7.88 -0.37
CA PRO A 112 24.23 -9.28 0.00
C PRO A 112 23.90 -10.14 -1.23
N PRO A 113 24.43 -11.38 -1.34
CA PRO A 113 24.28 -12.20 -2.54
C PRO A 113 22.84 -12.35 -3.04
N ARG A 114 21.86 -12.51 -2.13
CA ARG A 114 20.45 -12.62 -2.49
C ARG A 114 19.89 -11.36 -3.15
N LEU A 115 20.29 -10.18 -2.68
CA LEU A 115 19.90 -8.92 -3.31
C LEU A 115 20.65 -8.72 -4.62
N GLY A 116 21.90 -9.18 -4.72
CA GLY A 116 22.62 -9.25 -5.99
C GLY A 116 21.86 -10.05 -7.06
N ASP A 117 21.40 -11.26 -6.70
CA ASP A 117 20.59 -12.10 -7.59
C ASP A 117 19.28 -11.40 -8.01
N LEU A 118 18.57 -10.76 -7.07
CA LEU A 118 17.32 -10.03 -7.39
C LEU A 118 17.57 -8.81 -8.29
N SER A 119 18.66 -8.07 -8.07
CA SER A 119 19.07 -6.95 -8.92
C SER A 119 19.40 -7.42 -10.34
N ALA A 120 20.14 -8.51 -10.49
CA ALA A 120 20.47 -9.08 -11.80
C ALA A 120 19.22 -9.55 -12.56
N VAL A 121 18.28 -10.20 -11.87
CA VAL A 121 16.99 -10.61 -12.46
C VAL A 121 16.15 -9.39 -12.85
N GLU A 122 16.10 -8.34 -12.03
CA GLU A 122 15.38 -7.11 -12.34
C GLU A 122 15.92 -6.44 -13.61
N GLN A 123 17.24 -6.39 -13.80
CA GLN A 123 17.83 -5.86 -15.04
C GLN A 123 17.34 -6.60 -16.29
N LEU A 124 17.27 -7.93 -16.23
CA LEU A 124 16.75 -8.76 -17.33
C LEU A 124 15.23 -8.57 -17.53
N PHE A 125 14.48 -8.38 -16.44
CA PHE A 125 13.06 -8.12 -16.49
C PHE A 125 12.76 -6.74 -17.11
N GLN A 126 13.50 -5.70 -16.73
CA GLN A 126 13.36 -4.35 -17.27
C GLN A 126 13.65 -4.29 -18.77
N VAL A 127 14.63 -5.04 -19.28
CA VAL A 127 14.89 -5.14 -20.74
C VAL A 127 13.65 -5.62 -21.49
N LYS A 128 12.89 -6.57 -20.93
CA LYS A 128 11.63 -7.04 -21.54
C LYS A 128 10.54 -5.97 -21.51
N LEU A 129 10.52 -5.13 -20.48
CA LEU A 129 9.58 -4.02 -20.33
C LEU A 129 9.90 -2.81 -21.19
N GLN A 130 11.03 -2.77 -21.91
CA GLN A 130 11.32 -1.68 -22.85
C GLN A 130 10.39 -1.69 -24.07
N ASP A 131 9.76 -2.82 -24.39
CA ASP A 131 8.72 -2.87 -25.42
C ASP A 131 7.48 -2.11 -24.91
N PRO A 132 7.05 -1.02 -25.58
CA PRO A 132 5.92 -0.20 -25.12
C PRO A 132 4.60 -0.98 -24.98
N SER A 133 4.41 -2.03 -25.79
CA SER A 133 3.20 -2.85 -25.74
C SER A 133 3.17 -3.74 -24.49
N LEU A 134 4.32 -4.33 -24.14
CA LEU A 134 4.47 -5.13 -22.93
C LEU A 134 4.54 -4.25 -21.68
N PHE A 135 5.16 -3.08 -21.77
CA PHE A 135 5.25 -2.14 -20.65
C PHE A 135 3.86 -1.82 -20.10
N ALA A 136 2.93 -1.43 -20.97
CA ALA A 136 1.57 -1.11 -20.58
C ALA A 136 0.85 -2.32 -19.94
N GLN A 137 1.08 -3.52 -20.47
CA GLN A 137 0.39 -4.72 -19.99
C GLN A 137 1.01 -5.29 -18.71
N ALA A 138 2.33 -5.21 -18.54
CA ALA A 138 3.04 -5.85 -17.44
C ALA A 138 3.36 -4.90 -16.26
N SER A 139 2.96 -3.62 -16.36
CA SER A 139 3.06 -2.67 -15.24
C SER A 139 2.09 -3.06 -14.11
N GLY A 140 2.64 -3.60 -13.02
CA GLY A 140 1.87 -3.97 -11.83
C GLY A 140 1.56 -2.79 -10.93
N PHE A 141 0.93 -3.08 -9.77
CA PHE A 141 0.65 -2.08 -8.75
C PHE A 141 1.92 -1.32 -8.33
N ALA A 142 3.01 -2.03 -8.03
CA ALA A 142 4.27 -1.44 -7.60
C ALA A 142 4.89 -0.52 -8.67
N ASP A 143 4.95 -0.99 -9.92
CA ASP A 143 5.49 -0.24 -11.06
C ASP A 143 4.72 1.07 -11.28
N ARG A 144 3.39 0.97 -11.27
CA ARG A 144 2.48 2.11 -11.45
C ARG A 144 2.61 3.12 -10.32
N PHE A 145 2.74 2.64 -9.08
CA PHE A 145 2.90 3.52 -7.92
C PHE A 145 4.23 4.27 -7.96
N VAL A 146 5.34 3.58 -8.27
CA VAL A 146 6.64 4.24 -8.44
C VAL A 146 6.59 5.30 -9.54
N ARG A 147 5.97 4.99 -10.69
CA ARG A 147 5.78 5.97 -11.76
C ARG A 147 4.99 7.20 -11.32
N VAL A 148 3.99 7.02 -10.45
CA VAL A 148 3.27 8.14 -9.82
C VAL A 148 4.20 8.94 -8.92
N LEU A 149 4.97 8.28 -8.05
CA LEU A 149 5.94 8.96 -7.17
C LEU A 149 6.98 9.75 -7.95
N ASP A 150 7.46 9.23 -9.08
CA ASP A 150 8.44 9.91 -9.94
C ASP A 150 7.84 11.11 -10.67
N ALA A 151 6.57 11.04 -11.05
CA ALA A 151 5.87 12.10 -11.77
C ALA A 151 5.35 13.22 -10.85
N LEU A 152 5.24 12.97 -9.55
CA LEU A 152 4.60 13.84 -8.58
C LEU A 152 5.35 15.16 -8.25
N PRO A 153 6.69 15.17 -8.07
CA PRO A 153 7.41 16.33 -7.57
C PRO A 153 7.18 17.59 -8.41
N GLY A 154 6.84 18.70 -7.75
CA GLY A 154 6.62 19.99 -8.42
C GLY A 154 5.31 20.11 -9.18
N ARG A 155 4.43 19.10 -9.14
CA ARG A 155 3.08 19.16 -9.74
C ARG A 155 2.04 19.59 -8.72
N LYS A 156 1.21 20.57 -9.09
CA LYS A 156 0.07 20.99 -8.26
C LYS A 156 -1.12 20.09 -8.52
N LEU A 157 -1.36 19.16 -7.60
CA LEU A 157 -2.58 18.37 -7.58
C LEU A 157 -3.72 19.15 -6.90
N PRO A 158 -4.99 18.90 -7.25
CA PRO A 158 -6.13 19.56 -6.63
C PRO A 158 -6.45 19.01 -5.24
N ILE A 159 -5.43 18.79 -4.39
CA ILE A 159 -5.57 18.25 -3.04
C ILE A 159 -5.62 19.40 -2.04
N GLN A 160 -6.64 19.39 -1.18
CA GLN A 160 -6.78 20.32 -0.07
C GLN A 160 -6.08 19.79 1.18
N GLU A 161 -6.24 18.50 1.47
CA GLU A 161 -5.68 17.83 2.65
C GLU A 161 -5.73 16.32 2.43
N ILE A 162 -4.78 15.58 3.03
CA ILE A 162 -4.89 14.13 3.23
C ILE A 162 -5.02 13.82 4.72
N ARG A 163 -6.02 13.01 5.06
CA ARG A 163 -6.33 12.55 6.41
C ARG A 163 -6.03 11.06 6.51
N PHE A 164 -5.05 10.68 7.32
CA PHE A 164 -4.69 9.29 7.60
C PHE A 164 -5.46 8.79 8.81
N TYR A 165 -6.11 7.62 8.70
CA TYR A 165 -6.88 7.02 9.80
C TYR A 165 -6.06 6.04 10.65
N GLU A 166 -4.77 5.90 10.34
CA GLU A 166 -3.78 5.22 11.17
C GLU A 166 -2.51 6.08 11.17
N PRO A 167 -1.68 6.02 12.22
CA PRO A 167 -0.46 6.81 12.32
C PRO A 167 0.41 6.67 11.06
N LEU A 168 0.92 7.78 10.53
CA LEU A 168 1.70 7.76 9.28
C LEU A 168 2.95 6.87 9.41
N ALA A 169 3.52 6.78 10.61
CA ALA A 169 4.67 5.92 10.89
C ALA A 169 4.38 4.40 10.75
N LEU A 170 3.11 3.99 10.85
CA LEU A 170 2.68 2.61 10.72
C LEU A 170 2.18 2.27 9.31
N GLN A 171 2.04 3.27 8.45
CA GLN A 171 1.62 3.09 7.07
C GLN A 171 2.66 2.31 6.26
N GLU A 172 2.24 1.69 5.16
CA GLU A 172 3.16 1.05 4.23
C GLU A 172 4.24 2.04 3.74
N PRO A 173 5.50 1.59 3.54
CA PRO A 173 6.60 2.46 3.14
C PRO A 173 6.31 3.35 1.92
N VAL A 174 5.58 2.83 0.94
CA VAL A 174 5.19 3.58 -0.27
C VAL A 174 4.27 4.77 0.06
N ILE A 175 3.38 4.61 1.03
CA ILE A 175 2.46 5.65 1.49
C ILE A 175 3.23 6.71 2.29
N GLN A 176 4.19 6.29 3.11
CA GLN A 176 5.09 7.22 3.80
C GLN A 176 5.90 8.06 2.81
N ARG A 177 6.43 7.43 1.75
CA ARG A 177 7.14 8.11 0.65
C ARG A 177 6.24 9.12 -0.07
N LEU A 178 5.02 8.71 -0.43
CA LEU A 178 4.03 9.59 -1.04
C LEU A 178 3.73 10.80 -0.15
N ALA A 179 3.46 10.57 1.14
CA ALA A 179 3.19 11.60 2.11
C ALA A 179 4.34 12.61 2.21
N ASN A 180 5.60 12.14 2.19
CA ASN A 180 6.76 13.02 2.23
C ASN A 180 6.85 13.93 1.00
N ILE A 181 6.59 13.40 -0.21
CA ILE A 181 6.58 14.22 -1.45
C ILE A 181 5.47 15.28 -1.36
N LEU A 182 4.25 14.86 -1.04
CA LEU A 182 3.10 15.78 -0.93
C LEU A 182 3.31 16.86 0.14
N ARG A 183 3.92 16.49 1.27
CA ARG A 183 4.29 17.45 2.32
C ARG A 183 5.30 18.47 1.81
N SER A 184 6.30 18.04 1.03
CA SER A 184 7.28 18.97 0.42
C SER A 184 6.64 19.91 -0.62
N ASP A 185 5.58 19.47 -1.28
CA ASP A 185 4.77 20.30 -2.20
C ASP A 185 3.72 21.17 -1.48
N GLY A 186 3.71 21.17 -0.14
CA GLY A 186 2.85 22.02 0.68
C GLY A 186 1.43 21.50 0.91
N VAL A 187 1.17 20.23 0.63
CA VAL A 187 -0.14 19.59 0.91
C VAL A 187 -0.26 19.32 2.41
N PRO A 188 -1.31 19.84 3.08
CA PRO A 188 -1.58 19.52 4.49
C PRO A 188 -1.86 18.03 4.69
N LEU A 189 -1.21 17.44 5.70
CA LEU A 189 -1.43 16.07 6.13
C LEU A 189 -1.86 16.07 7.59
N SER A 190 -2.94 15.36 7.91
CA SER A 190 -3.40 15.17 9.28
C SER A 190 -3.66 13.70 9.58
N GLU A 191 -3.54 13.35 10.86
CA GLU A 191 -3.89 12.02 11.35
C GLU A 191 -5.20 12.12 12.13
N LYS A 192 -6.10 11.18 11.88
CA LYS A 192 -7.38 11.08 12.55
C LYS A 192 -7.34 9.89 13.49
N MET A 193 -7.19 10.19 14.77
CA MET A 193 -7.23 9.17 15.80
C MET A 193 -8.66 8.66 16.01
N PRO A 194 -8.83 7.41 16.45
CA PRO A 194 -10.13 6.90 16.85
C PRO A 194 -10.70 7.77 17.99
N GLU A 195 -11.98 8.09 17.91
CA GLU A 195 -12.69 8.88 18.93
C GLU A 195 -14.02 8.21 19.30
N ALA A 196 -14.50 8.43 20.52
CA ALA A 196 -15.79 7.93 20.95
C ALA A 196 -16.91 8.80 20.37
N THR A 197 -17.59 8.28 19.34
CA THR A 197 -18.66 8.99 18.62
C THR A 197 -20.05 8.67 19.14
N ALA A 198 -20.23 7.54 19.84
CA ALA A 198 -21.51 7.14 20.38
C ALA A 198 -21.82 7.87 21.70
N ALA A 199 -23.13 8.00 22.00
CA ALA A 199 -23.59 8.72 23.17
C ALA A 199 -22.99 8.14 24.48
N PRO A 200 -22.59 8.99 25.45
CA PRO A 200 -21.95 8.57 26.70
C PRO A 200 -22.61 7.43 27.46
N GLY A 201 -23.94 7.44 27.54
CA GLY A 201 -24.72 6.44 28.27
C GLY A 201 -25.07 5.20 27.45
N SER A 202 -24.70 5.13 26.17
CA SER A 202 -24.96 3.96 25.33
C SER A 202 -23.91 2.88 25.57
N ARG A 203 -24.29 1.59 25.46
CA ARG A 203 -23.36 0.46 25.57
C ARG A 203 -22.17 0.61 24.59
N LEU A 204 -22.44 1.08 23.37
CA LEU A 204 -21.40 1.36 22.37
C LEU A 204 -20.46 2.51 22.80
N GLY A 205 -21.01 3.61 23.32
CA GLY A 205 -20.20 4.74 23.80
C GLY A 205 -19.32 4.37 25.00
N MET A 206 -19.84 3.55 25.92
CA MET A 206 -19.06 2.99 27.03
C MET A 206 -17.94 2.08 26.52
N LEU A 207 -18.22 1.19 25.55
CA LEU A 207 -17.22 0.31 24.95
C LEU A 207 -16.12 1.10 24.23
N GLN A 208 -16.49 2.07 23.38
CA GLN A 208 -15.54 2.91 22.66
C GLN A 208 -14.55 3.58 23.62
N ARG A 209 -15.04 4.20 24.69
CA ARG A 209 -14.16 4.83 25.69
C ARG A 209 -13.29 3.84 26.43
N ARG A 210 -13.81 2.66 26.79
CA ARG A 210 -12.96 1.62 27.41
C ARG A 210 -11.80 1.23 26.49
N LEU A 211 -12.05 1.06 25.19
CA LEU A 211 -11.01 0.76 24.21
C LEU A 211 -10.01 1.92 24.05
N LEU A 212 -10.49 3.16 23.98
CA LEU A 212 -9.62 4.35 23.89
C LEU A 212 -8.75 4.52 25.14
N ASN A 213 -9.31 4.32 26.33
CA ASN A 213 -8.57 4.36 27.58
C ASN A 213 -7.50 3.25 27.64
N ALA A 214 -7.85 2.03 27.23
CA ALA A 214 -6.91 0.91 27.17
C ALA A 214 -5.76 1.16 26.19
N ALA A 215 -6.02 1.88 25.09
CA ALA A 215 -5.04 2.30 24.10
C ALA A 215 -4.26 3.56 24.51
N GLY A 216 -4.58 4.20 25.64
CA GLY A 216 -3.96 5.46 26.08
C GLY A 216 -4.34 6.68 25.23
N LEU A 217 -5.46 6.60 24.50
CA LEU A 217 -5.93 7.62 23.55
C LEU A 217 -7.05 8.52 24.11
N ASP A 218 -7.55 8.24 25.31
CA ASP A 218 -8.57 9.06 25.97
C ASP A 218 -7.91 9.97 27.01
N GLY A 219 -8.04 11.30 26.86
CA GLY A 219 -7.63 12.29 27.85
C GLY A 219 -8.66 12.47 28.99
N GLY A 220 -9.73 11.66 28.98
CA GLY A 220 -10.84 11.73 29.92
C GLY A 220 -10.73 10.78 31.11
N THR A 221 -11.23 11.23 32.26
CA THR A 221 -11.30 10.45 33.50
C THR A 221 -12.31 9.30 33.35
N LEU A 222 -11.95 8.12 33.86
CA LEU A 222 -12.82 6.95 33.94
C LEU A 222 -14.19 7.31 34.55
N PRO A 223 -15.33 6.87 33.98
CA PRO A 223 -16.52 6.67 34.79
C PRO A 223 -16.16 5.66 35.89
N GLN A 224 -16.40 6.02 37.14
CA GLN A 224 -16.07 5.19 38.31
C GLN A 224 -16.53 3.74 38.13
N ALA A 225 -15.66 2.83 38.56
CA ALA A 225 -15.88 1.39 38.59
C ALA A 225 -17.23 1.07 39.24
N GLY A 226 -18.17 0.55 38.46
CA GLY A 226 -19.50 0.22 38.96
C GLY A 226 -20.46 -0.43 37.97
N TYR A 227 -20.15 -0.48 36.67
CA TYR A 227 -21.00 -1.22 35.73
C TYR A 227 -20.52 -2.67 35.60
N ILE A 228 -21.03 -3.51 36.50
CA ILE A 228 -21.14 -4.95 36.27
C ILE A 228 -22.16 -5.09 35.14
N ALA A 229 -21.72 -5.56 33.97
CA ALA A 229 -22.67 -6.00 32.97
C ALA A 229 -23.42 -7.19 33.58
N GLU A 230 -24.69 -7.02 33.93
CA GLU A 230 -25.55 -8.18 34.14
C GLU A 230 -25.53 -8.97 32.83
N ASP A 231 -25.18 -10.25 32.93
CA ASP A 231 -25.08 -11.21 31.83
C ASP A 231 -26.45 -11.35 31.15
N ASP A 232 -26.75 -10.47 30.20
CA ASP A 232 -28.02 -10.49 29.45
C ASP A 232 -27.92 -11.41 28.21
N HIS A 233 -26.99 -12.37 28.21
CA HIS A 233 -26.75 -13.35 27.15
C HIS A 233 -26.61 -12.77 25.72
N SER A 234 -26.35 -11.47 25.55
CA SER A 234 -26.26 -10.85 24.23
C SER A 234 -24.93 -11.18 23.56
N LEU A 235 -24.96 -12.15 22.65
CA LEU A 235 -23.87 -12.49 21.73
C LEU A 235 -23.57 -11.32 20.78
N LEU A 236 -22.33 -10.85 20.79
CA LEU A 236 -21.78 -9.96 19.76
C LEU A 236 -21.56 -10.79 18.49
N LEU A 237 -22.53 -10.75 17.57
CA LEU A 237 -22.33 -11.20 16.19
C LEU A 237 -21.74 -10.03 15.40
N LEU A 238 -20.44 -10.12 15.09
CA LEU A 238 -19.82 -9.31 14.05
C LEU A 238 -20.25 -9.92 12.72
N GLN A 239 -21.15 -9.24 12.01
CA GLN A 239 -21.54 -9.57 10.63
C GLN A 239 -20.62 -8.86 9.64
#